data_AF-A0A2A5PI47-F1
#
_entry.id   AF-A0A2A5PI47-F1
#
_cell.length_a   1.000
_cell.length_b   1.000
_cell.length_c   1.000
_cell.angle_alpha   90.00
_cell.angle_beta   90.00
_cell.angle_gamma   90.00
#
_symmetry.space_group_name_H-M   'P 1'
#
loop_
_entity.id
_entity.type
_entity.pdbx_description
1 polymer ?
#
loop_
_entity_poly.entity_id
_entity_poly.type
_entity_poly.pdbx_seq_one_letter_code
_entity_poly.pdbx_strand_id
1 'polypeptide(L)'
;MTFADNTVQGNGAKVDGSDKAVALGDSVLIESDSNQAVAIGSNAVIQKNSSLAIAIGAHSNADQAGAVALGAGSDTKTNATAASDITVKDGNGNDITISASNFAGNENISAGDQVSVGSIKNERQIKNVAAGIINKTSTDAVNGSQLYEVVDNLAKGIKTTQTEVIEGKNVTVTSTTGANGQTVYNVATK
;
A
#
# COMPACT_ATOMS: atom_id res chain seq x y z
N MET A 1 -38.82 4.70 23.05
CA MET A 1 -38.35 5.16 21.74
C MET A 1 -37.02 5.86 21.98
N THR A 2 -35.91 5.20 21.65
CA THR A 2 -34.62 5.89 21.51
C THR A 2 -34.71 6.69 20.22
N PHE A 3 -34.61 8.01 20.29
CA PHE A 3 -34.46 8.80 19.08
C PHE A 3 -33.06 8.48 18.53
N ALA A 4 -32.97 8.13 17.25
CA ALA A 4 -31.68 8.01 16.60
C ALA A 4 -31.04 9.40 16.58
N ASP A 5 -29.93 9.57 17.30
CA ASP A 5 -29.18 10.84 17.37
C ASP A 5 -28.38 11.08 16.08
N ASN A 6 -29.07 11.12 14.94
CA ASN A 6 -28.45 11.30 13.64
C ASN A 6 -28.35 12.79 13.28
N THR A 7 -27.26 13.17 12.64
CA THR A 7 -27.13 14.47 11.99
C THR A 7 -27.33 14.28 10.49
N VAL A 8 -28.41 14.83 9.94
CA VAL A 8 -28.73 14.72 8.50
C VAL A 8 -28.93 16.11 7.92
N GLN A 9 -28.06 16.51 7.00
CA GLN A 9 -28.03 17.85 6.43
C GLN A 9 -27.76 17.77 4.92
N GLY A 10 -28.66 18.35 4.13
CA GLY A 10 -28.56 18.39 2.66
C GLY A 10 -29.79 17.85 1.95
N ASN A 11 -30.01 18.30 0.72
CA ASN A 11 -31.13 17.86 -0.09
C ASN A 11 -30.98 16.36 -0.40
N GLY A 12 -32.00 15.55 -0.11
CA GLY A 12 -31.96 14.10 -0.34
C GLY A 12 -31.00 13.31 0.55
N ALA A 13 -30.33 13.94 1.53
CA ALA A 13 -29.52 13.22 2.50
C ALA A 13 -30.40 12.30 3.35
N LYS A 14 -29.97 11.05 3.54
CA LYS A 14 -30.73 10.01 4.23
C LYS A 14 -29.81 9.14 5.10
N VAL A 15 -30.26 8.89 6.32
CA VAL A 15 -29.76 7.80 7.17
C VAL A 15 -30.92 6.81 7.32
N ASP A 16 -30.74 5.59 6.83
CA ASP A 16 -31.75 4.53 6.85
C ASP A 16 -31.37 3.50 7.92
N GLY A 17 -32.16 3.31 8.97
CA GLY A 17 -31.96 2.21 9.93
C GLY A 17 -30.59 2.18 10.65
N SER A 18 -29.99 3.34 10.88
CA SER A 18 -28.70 3.48 11.58
C SER A 18 -28.78 4.55 12.67
N ASP A 19 -28.03 4.37 13.75
CA ASP A 19 -27.98 5.25 14.91
C ASP A 19 -26.66 6.02 15.00
N LYS A 20 -26.73 7.26 15.51
CA LYS A 20 -25.56 8.13 15.77
C LYS A 20 -24.72 8.43 14.52
N ALA A 21 -25.34 8.44 13.35
CA ALA A 21 -24.67 8.65 12.08
C ALA A 21 -24.67 10.14 11.67
N VAL A 22 -23.71 10.51 10.81
CA VAL A 22 -23.59 11.86 10.24
C VAL A 22 -23.65 11.78 8.72
N ALA A 23 -24.70 12.33 8.13
CA ALA A 23 -24.89 12.46 6.69
C ALA A 23 -24.93 13.95 6.30
N LEU A 24 -23.91 14.41 5.56
CA LEU A 24 -23.77 15.82 5.15
C LEU A 24 -23.49 15.96 3.65
N GLY A 25 -24.42 16.52 2.90
CA GLY A 25 -24.29 16.79 1.47
C GLY A 25 -25.56 16.45 0.68
N ASP A 26 -25.57 16.79 -0.61
CA ASP A 26 -26.69 16.40 -1.49
C ASP A 26 -26.68 14.89 -1.75
N SER A 27 -27.84 14.25 -1.59
CA SER A 27 -28.06 12.83 -1.92
C SER A 27 -27.11 11.86 -1.20
N VAL A 28 -26.65 12.19 0.01
CA VAL A 28 -25.88 11.28 0.87
C VAL A 28 -26.77 10.13 1.33
N LEU A 29 -26.25 8.90 1.33
CA LEU A 29 -26.95 7.73 1.85
C LEU A 29 -26.07 6.99 2.86
N ILE A 30 -26.59 6.82 4.08
CA ILE A 30 -26.08 5.83 5.05
C ILE A 30 -27.14 4.76 5.18
N GLU A 31 -26.83 3.53 4.77
CA GLU A 31 -27.74 2.39 4.82
C GLU A 31 -27.85 1.78 6.24
N SER A 32 -28.72 0.76 6.39
CA SER A 32 -29.04 0.16 7.69
C SER A 32 -27.86 -0.50 8.39
N ASP A 33 -27.96 -0.61 9.71
CA ASP A 33 -27.00 -1.32 10.55
C ASP A 33 -25.56 -0.74 10.47
N SER A 34 -25.45 0.53 10.08
CA SER A 34 -24.21 1.29 9.91
C SER A 34 -24.11 2.37 10.99
N ASN A 35 -24.18 1.93 12.25
CA ASN A 35 -24.17 2.80 13.41
C ASN A 35 -22.85 3.58 13.51
N GLN A 36 -22.91 4.84 13.96
CA GLN A 36 -21.75 5.72 14.11
C GLN A 36 -20.97 5.99 12.82
N ALA A 37 -21.60 5.78 11.66
CA ALA A 37 -21.02 6.06 10.36
C ALA A 37 -20.98 7.57 10.04
N VAL A 38 -20.03 7.98 9.21
CA VAL A 38 -19.89 9.38 8.75
C VAL A 38 -19.77 9.42 7.23
N ALA A 39 -20.76 10.03 6.57
CA ALA A 39 -20.75 10.27 5.12
C ALA A 39 -20.83 11.77 4.82
N ILE A 40 -19.84 12.30 4.10
CA ILE A 40 -19.73 13.73 3.78
C ILE A 40 -19.38 13.90 2.30
N GLY A 41 -20.21 14.62 1.55
CA GLY A 41 -20.01 14.92 0.14
C GLY A 41 -21.18 14.48 -0.72
N SER A 42 -21.37 15.13 -1.88
CA SER A 42 -22.51 14.80 -2.75
C SER A 42 -22.47 13.35 -3.20
N ASN A 43 -23.57 12.61 -3.05
CA ASN A 43 -23.67 11.19 -3.37
C ASN A 43 -22.64 10.30 -2.62
N ALA A 44 -22.14 10.71 -1.46
CA ALA A 44 -21.36 9.82 -0.61
C ALA A 44 -22.27 8.71 -0.04
N VAL A 45 -21.77 7.47 -0.01
CA VAL A 45 -22.53 6.29 0.42
C VAL A 45 -21.76 5.51 1.48
N ILE A 46 -22.45 5.10 2.52
CA ILE A 46 -22.02 4.05 3.46
C ILE A 46 -23.00 2.87 3.26
N GLN A 47 -22.47 1.71 2.86
CA GLN A 47 -23.26 0.50 2.61
C GLN A 47 -23.76 -0.13 3.90
N LYS A 48 -24.80 -0.95 3.81
CA LYS A 48 -25.39 -1.67 4.95
C LYS A 48 -24.35 -2.44 5.78
N ASN A 49 -24.60 -2.56 7.08
CA ASN A 49 -23.71 -3.25 8.04
C ASN A 49 -22.29 -2.67 8.14
N SER A 50 -22.07 -1.42 7.72
CA SER A 50 -20.75 -0.76 7.74
C SER A 50 -20.63 0.18 8.92
N SER A 51 -20.91 -0.33 10.13
CA SER A 51 -20.78 0.45 11.37
C SER A 51 -19.36 1.03 11.49
N LEU A 52 -19.24 2.25 12.03
CA LEU A 52 -17.98 3.02 12.17
C LEU A 52 -17.28 3.39 10.85
N ALA A 53 -17.85 3.09 9.69
CA ALA A 53 -17.24 3.45 8.42
C ALA A 53 -17.30 4.97 8.16
N ILE A 54 -16.35 5.46 7.35
CA ILE A 54 -16.25 6.86 6.99
C ILE A 54 -16.12 6.99 5.47
N ALA A 55 -16.99 7.79 4.86
CA ALA A 55 -16.97 8.11 3.44
C ALA A 55 -16.90 9.64 3.27
N ILE A 56 -15.77 10.17 2.81
CA ILE A 56 -15.57 11.61 2.64
C ILE A 56 -15.18 11.91 1.20
N GLY A 57 -16.02 12.64 0.48
CA GLY A 57 -15.83 13.04 -0.91
C GLY A 57 -17.07 12.79 -1.75
N ALA A 58 -17.21 13.50 -2.87
CA ALA A 58 -18.31 13.25 -3.77
C ALA A 58 -18.21 11.82 -4.34
N HIS A 59 -19.29 11.04 -4.30
CA HIS A 59 -19.30 9.64 -4.73
C HIS A 59 -18.33 8.70 -3.97
N SER A 60 -17.83 9.07 -2.78
CA SER A 60 -17.07 8.12 -1.95
C SER A 60 -18.00 6.99 -1.47
N ASN A 61 -17.53 5.74 -1.49
CA ASN A 61 -18.32 4.56 -1.13
C ASN A 61 -17.61 3.71 -0.07
N ALA A 62 -18.12 3.69 1.15
CA ALA A 62 -17.55 2.86 2.21
C ALA A 62 -18.40 1.60 2.45
N ASP A 63 -17.76 0.44 2.28
CA ASP A 63 -18.44 -0.87 2.21
C ASP A 63 -18.11 -1.77 3.41
N GLN A 64 -17.11 -1.38 4.19
CA GLN A 64 -16.53 -2.20 5.24
C GLN A 64 -16.65 -1.49 6.58
N ALA A 65 -17.13 -2.20 7.60
CA ALA A 65 -17.20 -1.67 8.96
C ALA A 65 -15.83 -1.20 9.44
N GLY A 66 -15.74 0.04 9.93
CA GLY A 66 -14.50 0.66 10.40
C GLY A 66 -13.57 1.22 9.31
N ALA A 67 -13.86 1.02 8.02
CA ALA A 67 -13.00 1.51 6.94
C ALA A 67 -13.23 2.98 6.61
N VAL A 68 -12.22 3.60 5.99
CA VAL A 68 -12.28 4.99 5.52
C VAL A 68 -12.12 5.04 4.00
N ALA A 69 -13.15 5.50 3.28
CA ALA A 69 -13.07 5.92 1.90
C ALA A 69 -12.82 7.45 1.84
N LEU A 70 -11.60 7.85 1.48
CA LEU A 70 -11.16 9.25 1.53
C LEU A 70 -10.89 9.79 0.12
N GLY A 71 -11.68 10.78 -0.30
CA GLY A 71 -11.61 11.42 -1.61
C GLY A 71 -12.79 11.05 -2.53
N ALA A 72 -13.02 11.89 -3.54
CA ALA A 72 -14.15 11.71 -4.46
C ALA A 72 -14.04 10.39 -5.24
N GLY A 73 -15.06 9.54 -5.25
CA GLY A 73 -15.02 8.25 -5.95
C GLY A 73 -14.05 7.22 -5.35
N SER A 74 -13.52 7.46 -4.14
CA SER A 74 -12.77 6.44 -3.39
C SER A 74 -13.74 5.37 -2.90
N ASP A 75 -13.31 4.11 -2.86
CA ASP A 75 -14.11 3.03 -2.29
C ASP A 75 -13.31 2.06 -1.41
N THR A 76 -14.02 1.34 -0.53
CA THR A 76 -13.44 0.31 0.34
C THR A 76 -14.03 -1.07 0.04
N LYS A 77 -14.41 -1.35 -1.21
CA LYS A 77 -15.07 -2.61 -1.62
C LYS A 77 -14.26 -3.87 -1.30
N THR A 78 -12.94 -3.74 -1.27
CA THR A 78 -12.02 -4.83 -0.95
C THR A 78 -11.71 -4.85 0.53
N ASN A 79 -11.51 -6.02 1.12
CA ASN A 79 -11.05 -6.14 2.50
C ASN A 79 -9.60 -5.63 2.63
N ALA A 80 -9.25 -5.05 3.78
CA ALA A 80 -7.86 -5.00 4.21
C ALA A 80 -7.34 -6.43 4.34
N THR A 81 -6.10 -6.67 3.89
CA THR A 81 -5.49 -8.00 3.93
C THR A 81 -4.09 -7.94 4.51
N ALA A 82 -3.77 -8.90 5.37
CA ALA A 82 -2.40 -9.14 5.79
C ALA A 82 -1.53 -9.47 4.57
N ALA A 83 -0.29 -8.98 4.58
CA ALA A 83 0.73 -9.35 3.60
C ALA A 83 1.00 -10.85 3.67
N SER A 84 1.24 -11.44 2.50
CA SER A 84 1.63 -12.84 2.33
C SER A 84 3.10 -12.94 1.96
N ASP A 85 3.71 -14.10 2.22
CA ASP A 85 5.08 -14.39 1.81
C ASP A 85 5.25 -14.16 0.29
N ILE A 86 6.37 -13.54 -0.08
CA ILE A 86 6.72 -13.29 -1.47
C ILE A 86 7.89 -14.20 -1.83
N THR A 87 7.74 -15.02 -2.86
CA THR A 87 8.83 -15.81 -3.41
C THR A 87 9.31 -15.20 -4.72
N VAL A 88 10.60 -14.85 -4.78
CA VAL A 88 11.28 -14.37 -5.98
C VAL A 88 12.41 -15.31 -6.36
N LYS A 89 12.87 -15.25 -7.60
CA LYS A 89 14.03 -16.03 -8.05
C LYS A 89 15.32 -15.20 -7.92
N ASP A 90 16.38 -15.83 -7.42
CA ASP A 90 17.73 -15.27 -7.47
C ASP A 90 18.30 -15.32 -8.91
N GLY A 91 19.51 -14.78 -9.11
CA GLY A 91 20.20 -14.82 -10.41
C GLY A 91 20.55 -16.23 -10.92
N ASN A 92 20.39 -17.26 -10.08
CA ASN A 92 20.67 -18.67 -10.39
C ASN A 92 19.37 -19.48 -10.53
N GLY A 93 18.19 -18.86 -10.41
CA GLY A 93 16.89 -19.53 -10.47
C GLY A 93 16.44 -20.22 -9.17
N ASN A 94 17.14 -20.01 -8.06
CA ASN A 94 16.72 -20.50 -6.75
C ASN A 94 15.64 -19.59 -6.15
N ASP A 95 14.74 -20.18 -5.36
CA ASP A 95 13.74 -19.40 -4.62
C ASP A 95 14.36 -18.65 -3.45
N ILE A 96 14.03 -17.37 -3.34
CA ILE A 96 14.23 -16.52 -2.18
C ILE A 96 12.84 -16.16 -1.66
N THR A 97 12.53 -16.52 -0.42
CA THR A 97 11.28 -16.16 0.24
C THR A 97 11.49 -14.97 1.17
N ILE A 98 10.75 -13.90 0.93
CA ILE A 98 10.59 -12.77 1.84
C ILE A 98 9.37 -13.09 2.72
N SER A 99 9.61 -13.50 3.96
CA SER A 99 8.50 -13.85 4.85
C SER A 99 7.79 -12.61 5.38
N ALA A 100 6.47 -12.59 5.21
CA ALA A 100 5.60 -11.51 5.67
C ALA A 100 5.50 -11.42 7.19
N SER A 101 5.91 -12.47 7.91
CA SER A 101 6.08 -12.45 9.36
C SER A 101 7.14 -11.43 9.84
N ASN A 102 8.02 -10.99 8.93
CA ASN A 102 9.02 -9.96 9.25
C ASN A 102 8.49 -8.53 9.12
N PHE A 103 7.29 -8.33 8.59
CA PHE A 103 6.70 -7.01 8.45
C PHE A 103 5.99 -6.60 9.74
N ALA A 104 6.34 -5.43 10.27
CA ALA A 104 5.62 -4.82 11.38
C ALA A 104 4.16 -4.52 10.96
N GLY A 105 3.23 -4.62 11.92
CA GLY A 105 1.81 -4.33 11.67
C GLY A 105 1.07 -5.36 10.81
N ASN A 106 1.63 -6.55 10.58
CA ASN A 106 1.02 -7.60 9.76
C ASN A 106 0.15 -8.60 10.56
N GLU A 107 -0.32 -8.21 11.75
CA GLU A 107 -1.12 -9.06 12.64
C GLU A 107 -2.45 -8.37 12.97
N ASN A 108 -3.49 -9.16 13.30
CA ASN A 108 -4.81 -8.68 13.72
C ASN A 108 -5.53 -7.76 12.72
N ILE A 109 -5.40 -8.02 11.42
CA ILE A 109 -6.06 -7.25 10.35
C ILE A 109 -7.49 -7.74 10.14
N SER A 110 -8.45 -6.86 10.41
CA SER A 110 -9.86 -7.01 10.10
C SER A 110 -10.18 -6.42 8.73
N ALA A 111 -11.30 -6.83 8.13
CA ALA A 111 -11.66 -6.45 6.77
C ALA A 111 -11.78 -4.94 6.52
N GLY A 112 -12.05 -4.15 7.57
CA GLY A 112 -12.16 -2.70 7.51
C GLY A 112 -10.91 -1.92 7.91
N ASP A 113 -9.81 -2.57 8.27
CA ASP A 113 -8.59 -1.91 8.75
C ASP A 113 -7.79 -1.26 7.61
N GLN A 114 -8.41 -0.28 6.94
CA GLN A 114 -7.87 0.40 5.78
C GLN A 114 -8.38 1.84 5.65
N VAL A 115 -7.53 2.67 5.06
CA VAL A 115 -7.90 3.96 4.48
C VAL A 115 -7.67 3.87 2.97
N SER A 116 -8.75 3.85 2.19
CA SER A 116 -8.69 3.88 0.74
C SER A 116 -8.71 5.32 0.24
N VAL A 117 -7.67 5.72 -0.49
CA VAL A 117 -7.54 7.06 -1.08
C VAL A 117 -7.99 7.12 -2.53
N GLY A 118 -8.59 6.05 -3.05
CA GLY A 118 -9.02 5.95 -4.45
C GLY A 118 -9.84 4.70 -4.71
N SER A 119 -9.84 4.26 -5.95
CA SER A 119 -10.43 2.98 -6.36
C SER A 119 -9.53 2.35 -7.43
N ILE A 120 -9.79 1.08 -7.77
CA ILE A 120 -9.01 0.36 -8.78
C ILE A 120 -9.00 1.15 -10.09
N LYS A 121 -7.80 1.39 -10.64
CA LYS A 121 -7.53 2.21 -11.84
C LYS A 121 -7.77 3.72 -11.67
N ASN A 122 -8.08 4.17 -10.46
CA ASN A 122 -8.26 5.58 -10.09
C ASN A 122 -7.48 5.87 -8.81
N GLU A 123 -6.26 5.36 -8.74
CA GLU A 123 -5.36 5.53 -7.61
C GLU A 123 -4.90 6.99 -7.50
N ARG A 124 -4.55 7.40 -6.28
CA ARG A 124 -4.06 8.75 -6.01
C ARG A 124 -2.65 8.73 -5.47
N GLN A 125 -1.92 9.80 -5.77
CA GLN A 125 -0.65 10.07 -5.11
C GLN A 125 -0.90 10.66 -3.72
N ILE A 126 -0.21 10.13 -2.72
CA ILE A 126 -0.11 10.75 -1.39
C ILE A 126 1.14 11.62 -1.40
N LYS A 127 0.97 12.94 -1.31
CA LYS A 127 2.07 13.93 -1.39
C LYS A 127 2.38 14.51 -0.02
N ASN A 128 3.56 15.14 0.08
CA ASN A 128 4.05 15.77 1.31
C ASN A 128 4.22 14.78 2.48
N VAL A 129 4.55 13.54 2.15
CA VAL A 129 4.90 12.50 3.12
C VAL A 129 6.35 12.74 3.56
N ALA A 130 6.55 13.12 4.82
CA ALA A 130 7.89 13.21 5.41
C ALA A 130 8.58 11.83 5.38
N ALA A 131 9.91 11.82 5.47
CA ALA A 131 10.65 10.55 5.47
C ALA A 131 10.30 9.73 6.73
N GLY A 132 9.79 8.51 6.53
CA GLY A 132 9.44 7.60 7.62
C GLY A 132 10.67 6.96 8.26
N ILE A 133 10.55 6.48 9.49
CA ILE A 133 11.63 5.75 10.15
C ILE A 133 11.85 4.40 9.44
N ILE A 134 13.10 4.05 9.16
CA ILE A 134 13.45 2.75 8.54
C ILE A 134 14.12 1.86 9.60
N ASN A 135 13.34 0.96 10.19
CA ASN A 135 13.82 -0.11 11.08
C ASN A 135 12.82 -1.29 11.10
N LYS A 136 13.15 -2.39 11.79
CA LYS A 136 12.37 -3.64 11.80
C LYS A 136 10.93 -3.49 12.33
N THR A 137 10.68 -2.50 13.19
CA THR A 137 9.39 -2.33 13.87
C THR A 137 8.58 -1.14 13.36
N SER A 138 9.07 -0.43 12.33
CA SER A 138 8.42 0.77 11.81
C SER A 138 7.12 0.47 11.07
N THR A 139 6.11 1.29 11.31
CA THR A 139 4.84 1.32 10.57
C THR A 139 4.64 2.67 9.86
N ASP A 140 5.71 3.44 9.68
CA ASP A 140 5.67 4.74 9.01
C ASP A 140 5.58 4.56 7.49
N ALA A 141 4.83 5.45 6.83
CA ALA A 141 4.88 5.54 5.38
C ALA A 141 6.27 5.99 4.90
N VAL A 142 6.78 5.36 3.84
CA VAL A 142 8.02 5.77 3.17
C VAL A 142 7.72 6.66 1.97
N ASN A 143 8.60 7.62 1.70
CA ASN A 143 8.48 8.50 0.53
C ASN A 143 9.48 8.14 -0.58
N GLY A 144 9.34 8.79 -1.74
CA GLY A 144 10.17 8.48 -2.92
C GLY A 144 11.67 8.76 -2.76
N SER A 145 12.06 9.71 -1.89
CA SER A 145 13.49 10.02 -1.66
C SER A 145 14.21 8.88 -0.94
N GLN A 146 13.52 8.17 -0.05
CA GLN A 146 14.07 7.03 0.66
C GLN A 146 14.30 5.84 -0.27
N LEU A 147 13.33 5.56 -1.16
CA LEU A 147 13.50 4.52 -2.19
C LEU A 147 14.62 4.88 -3.18
N TYR A 148 14.73 6.15 -3.55
CA TYR A 148 15.82 6.64 -4.41
C TYR A 148 17.20 6.38 -3.78
N GLU A 149 17.40 6.72 -2.50
CA GLU A 149 18.66 6.47 -1.78
C GLU A 149 19.02 4.98 -1.74
N VAL A 150 18.04 4.09 -1.55
CA VAL A 150 18.28 2.63 -1.59
C VAL A 150 18.77 2.19 -2.98
N VAL A 151 18.10 2.64 -4.05
CA VAL A 151 18.45 2.29 -5.42
C VAL A 151 19.81 2.84 -5.82
N ASP A 152 20.11 4.09 -5.46
CA ASP A 152 21.39 4.73 -5.76
C ASP A 152 22.55 4.02 -5.05
N ASN A 153 22.40 3.71 -3.75
CA ASN A 153 23.41 2.96 -3.01
C ASN A 153 23.58 1.52 -3.52
N LEU A 154 22.49 0.85 -3.90
CA LEU A 154 22.56 -0.49 -4.52
C LEU A 154 23.31 -0.45 -5.85
N ALA A 155 23.01 0.52 -6.72
CA ALA A 155 23.67 0.68 -8.00
C ALA A 155 25.17 0.98 -7.84
N LYS A 156 25.55 1.82 -6.88
CA LYS A 156 26.95 2.09 -6.51
C LYS A 156 27.64 0.82 -6.01
N GLY A 157 27.00 0.07 -5.11
CA GLY A 157 27.50 -1.20 -4.60
C GLY A 157 27.79 -2.20 -5.71
N ILE A 158 26.85 -2.42 -6.63
CA ILE A 158 27.02 -3.32 -7.78
C ILE A 158 28.20 -2.88 -8.65
N LYS A 159 28.34 -1.56 -8.93
CA LYS A 159 29.49 -1.06 -9.71
C LYS A 159 30.82 -1.40 -9.06
N THR A 160 30.93 -1.29 -7.73
CA THR A 160 32.17 -1.61 -7.00
C THR A 160 32.51 -3.10 -6.96
N THR A 161 31.56 -4.00 -7.26
CA THR A 161 31.81 -5.45 -7.31
C THR A 161 32.38 -5.92 -8.66
N GLN A 162 32.46 -5.04 -9.66
CA GLN A 162 33.11 -5.38 -10.93
C GLN A 162 34.63 -5.43 -10.74
N THR A 163 35.20 -6.62 -10.91
CA THR A 163 36.65 -6.82 -10.90
C THR A 163 37.22 -6.41 -12.25
N GLU A 164 38.23 -5.53 -12.24
CA GLU A 164 39.03 -5.23 -13.43
C GLU A 164 40.26 -6.16 -13.47
N VAL A 165 40.46 -6.86 -14.59
CA VAL A 165 41.66 -7.69 -14.83
C VAL A 165 42.34 -7.19 -16.09
N ILE A 166 43.60 -6.77 -15.97
CA ILE A 166 44.40 -6.20 -17.06
C ILE A 166 45.42 -7.23 -17.55
N GLU A 167 45.49 -7.47 -18.85
CA GLU A 167 46.51 -8.34 -19.45
C GLU A 167 47.90 -7.68 -19.41
N GLY A 168 48.81 -8.24 -18.61
CA GLY A 168 50.22 -7.84 -18.57
C GLY A 168 51.08 -8.51 -19.64
N LYS A 169 52.32 -8.04 -19.82
CA LYS A 169 53.22 -8.45 -20.92
C LYS A 169 53.38 -9.97 -21.11
N ASN A 170 53.48 -10.74 -20.01
CA ASN A 170 53.79 -12.18 -20.01
C ASN A 170 52.60 -13.09 -19.65
N VAL A 171 51.40 -12.54 -19.56
CA VAL A 171 50.17 -13.28 -19.26
C VAL A 171 49.17 -13.11 -20.38
N THR A 172 48.26 -14.06 -20.52
CA THR A 172 47.08 -13.99 -21.38
C THR A 172 45.85 -14.06 -20.48
N VAL A 173 44.87 -13.16 -20.71
CA VAL A 173 43.61 -13.14 -19.97
C VAL A 173 42.47 -13.47 -20.93
N THR A 174 41.69 -14.50 -20.64
CA THR A 174 40.45 -14.80 -21.38
C THR A 174 39.26 -14.76 -20.43
N SER A 175 38.06 -14.50 -20.96
CA SER A 175 36.84 -14.47 -20.17
C SER A 175 35.88 -15.59 -20.58
N THR A 176 35.25 -16.23 -19.61
CA THR A 176 34.10 -17.13 -19.81
C THR A 176 32.92 -16.65 -18.96
N THR A 177 31.70 -17.06 -19.31
CA THR A 177 30.52 -16.86 -18.45
C THR A 177 30.42 -18.04 -17.50
N GLY A 178 30.42 -17.76 -16.19
CA GLY A 178 30.24 -18.77 -15.16
C GLY A 178 28.78 -19.25 -15.06
N ALA A 179 28.55 -20.29 -14.25
CA ALA A 179 27.23 -20.90 -14.08
C ALA A 179 26.16 -19.92 -13.55
N ASN A 180 26.58 -18.82 -12.96
CA ASN A 180 25.72 -17.81 -12.33
C ASN A 180 25.69 -16.50 -13.15
N GLY A 181 26.07 -16.55 -14.44
CA GLY A 181 26.08 -15.39 -15.34
C GLY A 181 27.21 -14.38 -15.09
N GLN A 182 28.10 -14.63 -14.12
CA GLN A 182 29.25 -13.77 -13.84
C GLN A 182 30.36 -13.96 -14.87
N THR A 183 31.15 -12.92 -15.13
CA THR A 183 32.39 -13.05 -15.90
C THR A 183 33.45 -13.75 -15.07
N VAL A 184 34.02 -14.82 -15.60
CA VAL A 184 35.15 -15.56 -15.03
C VAL A 184 36.40 -15.26 -15.86
N TYR A 185 37.41 -14.64 -15.23
CA TYR A 185 38.69 -14.34 -15.87
C TYR A 185 39.66 -15.50 -15.68
N ASN A 186 40.11 -16.10 -16.77
CA ASN A 186 41.12 -17.16 -16.79
C ASN A 186 42.48 -16.53 -17.14
N VAL A 187 43.46 -16.68 -16.25
CA VAL A 187 44.81 -16.10 -16.41
C VAL A 187 45.83 -17.22 -16.60
N ALA A 188 46.60 -17.15 -17.68
CA ALA A 188 47.69 -18.08 -17.98
C ALA A 188 48.97 -17.34 -18.34
N THR A 189 50.13 -17.94 -18.10
CA THR A 189 51.41 -17.45 -18.63
C THR A 189 51.50 -17.76 -20.13
N LYS A 190 52.15 -16.85 -20.89
CA LYS A 190 52.46 -17.07 -22.32
C LYS A 190 53.46 -18.20 -22.53
#